data_AF-A0A2H3DQX3-F1
#
_entry.id   AF-A0A2H3DQX3-F1
#
_cell.length_a   1.000
_cell.length_b   1.000
_cell.length_c   1.000
_cell.angle_alpha   90.00
_cell.angle_beta   90.00
_cell.angle_gamma   90.00
#
_symmetry.space_group_name_H-M   'P 1'
#
loop_
_entity.id
_entity.type
_entity.pdbx_description
1 polymer ?
#
loop_
_entity_poly.entity_id
_entity_poly.type
_entity_poly.pdbx_seq_one_letter_code
_entity_poly.pdbx_strand_id
1 'polypeptide(L)'
;AVYALQVYEWLICWRDEVELIWSSSWNSMRILFTICRYFPLLFYPFYLWAWIPVHSKELCEKLICPLYGFCSVFQLSAQAVVLIRSYAFSGQYLCVLILLCTCYIGLAGADIWMFFTQ
;
A
#
# COMPACT_ATOMS: atom_id res chain seq x y z
N ALA A 1 -10.68 -13.39 6.04
CA ALA A 1 -11.21 -12.37 6.98
C ALA A 1 -10.76 -10.96 6.58
N VAL A 2 -9.45 -10.67 6.51
CA VAL A 2 -8.92 -9.33 6.22
C VAL A 2 -9.43 -8.73 4.89
N TYR A 3 -9.47 -9.52 3.81
CA TYR A 3 -9.97 -9.03 2.52
C TYR A 3 -11.46 -8.65 2.54
N ALA A 4 -12.30 -9.43 3.23
CA ALA A 4 -13.73 -9.12 3.35
C ALA A 4 -13.95 -7.81 4.12
N LEU A 5 -13.14 -7.58 5.18
CA LEU A 5 -13.15 -6.31 5.90
C LEU A 5 -12.71 -5.15 5.00
N GLN A 6 -11.66 -5.33 4.19
CA GLN A 6 -11.21 -4.31 3.23
C GLN A 6 -12.32 -3.94 2.23
N VAL A 7 -13.04 -4.92 1.68
CA VAL A 7 -14.16 -4.69 0.76
C VAL A 7 -15.33 -3.99 1.47
N TYR A 8 -15.63 -4.40 2.70
CA TYR A 8 -16.66 -3.75 3.52
C TYR A 8 -16.33 -2.28 3.79
N GLU A 9 -15.11 -1.99 4.25
CA GLU A 9 -14.60 -0.62 4.49
C GLU A 9 -14.64 0.23 3.20
N TRP A 10 -14.33 -0.38 2.05
CA TRP A 10 -14.47 0.28 0.75
C TRP A 10 -15.92 0.64 0.43
N LEU A 11 -16.88 -0.28 0.62
CA LEU A 11 -18.29 -0.05 0.35
C LEU A 11 -18.89 1.06 1.21
N ILE A 12 -18.61 1.07 2.52
CA ILE A 12 -19.18 2.07 3.44
C ILE A 12 -18.62 3.47 3.18
N CYS A 13 -17.34 3.58 2.81
CA CYS A 13 -16.69 4.87 2.56
C CYS A 13 -16.92 5.38 1.14
N TRP A 14 -17.54 4.60 0.25
CA TRP A 14 -17.63 4.93 -1.17
C TRP A 14 -18.29 6.28 -1.41
N ARG A 15 -19.40 6.56 -0.72
CA ARG A 15 -20.15 7.81 -0.86
C ARG A 15 -19.28 9.02 -0.48
N ASP A 16 -18.65 8.94 0.68
CA ASP A 16 -17.82 10.02 1.21
C ASP A 16 -16.57 10.22 0.32
N GLU A 17 -16.02 9.14 -0.23
CA GLU A 17 -14.89 9.21 -1.17
C GLU A 17 -15.25 9.98 -2.45
N VAL A 18 -16.41 9.69 -3.04
CA VAL A 18 -16.91 10.39 -4.24
C VAL A 18 -17.10 11.88 -3.98
N GLU A 19 -17.64 12.21 -2.81
CA GLU A 19 -17.89 13.61 -2.43
C GLU A 19 -16.62 14.38 -2.07
N LEU A 20 -15.64 13.76 -1.39
CA LEU A 20 -14.44 14.46 -0.86
C LEU A 20 -13.22 14.37 -1.77
N ILE A 21 -13.02 13.23 -2.45
CA ILE A 21 -11.78 12.94 -3.21
C ILE A 21 -12.00 13.13 -4.70
N TRP A 22 -13.12 12.63 -5.23
CA TRP A 22 -13.39 12.69 -6.68
C TRP A 22 -13.85 14.08 -7.13
N SER A 23 -14.46 14.87 -6.24
CA SER A 23 -14.80 16.28 -6.47
C SER A 23 -13.59 17.23 -6.44
N SER A 24 -12.48 16.80 -5.83
CA SER A 24 -11.28 17.62 -5.66
C SER A 24 -10.35 17.54 -6.87
N SER A 25 -9.61 18.63 -7.12
CA SER A 25 -8.59 18.69 -8.17
C SER A 25 -7.54 17.58 -8.03
N TRP A 26 -7.00 17.09 -9.14
CA TRP A 26 -5.94 16.09 -9.13
C TRP A 26 -4.70 16.61 -8.37
N ASN A 27 -4.43 16.01 -7.22
CA ASN A 27 -3.29 16.34 -6.36
C ASN A 27 -2.51 15.05 -6.04
N SER A 28 -1.23 15.16 -5.70
CA SER A 28 -0.35 14.01 -5.42
C SER A 28 -0.92 13.11 -4.32
N MET A 29 -1.63 13.69 -3.35
CA MET A 29 -2.31 12.95 -2.28
C MET A 29 -3.45 12.07 -2.79
N ARG A 30 -4.19 12.52 -3.82
CA ARG A 30 -5.26 11.73 -4.45
C ARG A 30 -4.70 10.52 -5.17
N ILE A 31 -3.62 10.71 -5.93
CA ILE A 31 -2.96 9.61 -6.66
C ILE A 31 -2.44 8.56 -5.67
N LEU A 32 -1.74 8.99 -4.63
CA LEU A 32 -1.19 8.10 -3.61
C LEU A 32 -2.30 7.35 -2.85
N PHE A 33 -3.41 8.04 -2.54
CA PHE A 33 -4.58 7.42 -1.93
C PHE A 33 -5.24 6.38 -2.84
N THR A 34 -5.45 6.71 -4.12
CA THR A 34 -6.04 5.78 -5.09
C THR A 34 -5.16 4.53 -5.25
N ILE A 35 -3.84 4.69 -5.36
CA ILE A 35 -2.91 3.56 -5.43
C ILE A 35 -3.02 2.72 -4.15
N CYS A 36 -2.90 3.33 -2.96
CA CYS A 36 -2.96 2.62 -1.70
C CYS A 36 -4.30 1.89 -1.46
N ARG A 37 -5.42 2.40 -1.99
CA ARG A 37 -6.76 1.82 -1.75
C ARG A 37 -7.18 0.79 -2.80
N TYR A 38 -7.04 1.12 -4.09
CA TYR A 38 -7.53 0.27 -5.18
C TYR A 38 -6.54 -0.81 -5.59
N PHE A 39 -5.23 -0.56 -5.43
CA PHE A 39 -4.21 -1.55 -5.75
C PHE A 39 -4.38 -2.82 -4.88
N PRO A 40 -4.50 -2.74 -3.54
CA PRO A 40 -4.71 -3.93 -2.71
C PRO A 40 -6.05 -4.60 -2.97
N LEU A 41 -7.10 -3.83 -3.28
CA LEU A 41 -8.43 -4.36 -3.55
C LEU A 41 -8.42 -5.33 -4.75
N LEU A 42 -7.66 -4.97 -5.80
CA LEU A 42 -7.48 -5.79 -7.00
C LEU A 42 -6.42 -6.87 -6.82
N PHE A 43 -5.39 -6.61 -6.03
CA PHE A 43 -4.24 -7.48 -5.86
C PHE A 43 -4.48 -8.64 -4.88
N TYR A 44 -5.20 -8.39 -3.78
CA TYR A 44 -5.45 -9.39 -2.73
C TYR A 44 -6.10 -10.71 -3.22
N PRO A 45 -7.05 -10.71 -4.16
CA PRO A 45 -7.59 -11.94 -4.73
C PRO A 45 -6.52 -12.84 -5.36
N PHE A 46 -5.56 -12.25 -6.10
CA PHE A 46 -4.45 -13.00 -6.69
C PHE A 46 -3.48 -13.49 -5.62
N TYR A 47 -3.24 -12.68 -4.59
CA TYR A 47 -2.46 -13.09 -3.44
C TYR A 47 -3.08 -14.30 -2.72
N LEU A 48 -4.39 -14.26 -2.44
CA LEU A 48 -5.12 -15.37 -1.82
C LEU A 48 -5.09 -16.62 -2.71
N TRP A 49 -5.19 -16.46 -4.02
CA TRP A 49 -5.06 -17.55 -4.98
C TRP A 49 -3.65 -18.19 -4.95
N ALA A 50 -2.59 -17.39 -4.77
CA ALA A 50 -1.22 -17.90 -4.67
C ALA A 50 -0.99 -18.78 -3.42
N TRP A 51 -1.81 -18.66 -2.38
CA TRP A 51 -1.76 -19.50 -1.18
C TRP A 51 -2.39 -20.89 -1.34
N ILE A 52 -3.06 -21.16 -2.48
CA ILE A 52 -3.65 -22.47 -2.76
C ILE A 52 -2.53 -23.45 -3.14
N PRO A 53 -2.38 -24.62 -2.49
CA PRO A 53 -1.22 -25.51 -2.62
C PRO A 53 -1.18 -26.34 -3.93
N VAL A 54 -1.72 -25.82 -5.03
CA VAL A 54 -1.87 -26.54 -6.32
C VAL A 54 -0.84 -26.07 -7.36
N HIS A 55 0.00 -25.08 -7.03
CA HIS A 55 0.88 -24.43 -8.00
C HIS A 55 2.17 -25.22 -8.29
N SER A 56 2.55 -25.28 -9.57
CA SER A 56 3.83 -25.85 -10.01
C SER A 56 5.01 -24.94 -9.63
N LYS A 57 6.21 -25.52 -9.51
CA LYS A 57 7.43 -24.77 -9.16
C LYS A 57 7.74 -23.63 -10.13
N GLU A 58 7.50 -23.84 -11.42
CA GLU A 58 7.72 -22.82 -12.45
C GLU A 58 6.80 -21.61 -12.28
N LEU A 59 5.54 -21.85 -11.88
CA LEU A 59 4.58 -20.79 -11.64
C LEU A 59 4.89 -20.02 -10.35
N CYS A 60 5.50 -20.69 -9.37
CA CYS A 60 5.99 -20.06 -8.15
C CYS A 60 7.08 -19.02 -8.43
N GLU A 61 8.11 -19.38 -9.19
CA GLU A 61 9.23 -18.49 -9.50
C GLU A 61 8.82 -17.34 -10.43
N LYS A 62 8.06 -17.64 -11.48
CA LYS A 62 7.71 -16.64 -12.51
C LYS A 62 6.57 -15.70 -12.13
N LEU A 63 5.65 -16.15 -11.28
CA LEU A 63 4.43 -15.38 -10.96
C LEU A 63 4.30 -15.08 -9.48
N ILE A 64 4.47 -16.06 -8.59
CA ILE A 64 4.23 -15.86 -7.16
C ILE A 64 5.31 -14.98 -6.52
N CYS A 65 6.58 -15.22 -6.80
CA CYS A 65 7.69 -14.43 -6.27
C CYS A 65 7.60 -12.92 -6.62
N PRO A 66 7.42 -12.50 -7.90
CA PRO A 66 7.23 -11.09 -8.21
C PRO A 66 5.92 -10.53 -7.62
N LEU A 67 4.88 -11.36 -7.46
CA LEU A 67 3.63 -10.97 -6.81
C LEU A 67 3.89 -10.60 -5.34
N TYR A 68 4.65 -11.39 -4.58
CA TYR A 68 5.10 -10.98 -3.24
C TYR A 68 5.89 -9.66 -3.27
N GLY A 69 6.72 -9.45 -4.30
CA GLY A 69 7.36 -8.16 -4.62
C GLY A 69 6.38 -6.99 -4.64
N PHE A 70 5.31 -7.11 -5.41
CA PHE A 70 4.27 -6.07 -5.51
C PHE A 70 3.53 -5.80 -4.19
N CYS A 71 3.50 -6.76 -3.28
CA CYS A 71 2.88 -6.60 -1.97
C CYS A 71 3.61 -5.51 -1.12
N SER A 72 4.91 -5.33 -1.33
CA SER A 72 5.69 -4.28 -0.66
C SER A 72 5.33 -2.87 -1.14
N VAL A 73 4.91 -2.73 -2.39
CA VAL A 73 4.46 -1.44 -2.94
C VAL A 73 3.24 -0.92 -2.17
N PHE A 74 2.33 -1.82 -1.79
CA PHE A 74 1.21 -1.47 -0.91
C PHE A 74 1.71 -0.94 0.44
N GLN A 75 2.60 -1.67 1.10
CA GLN A 75 3.15 -1.31 2.40
C GLN A 75 3.80 0.08 2.38
N LEU A 76 4.62 0.35 1.37
CA LEU A 76 5.29 1.65 1.20
C LEU A 76 4.28 2.77 0.92
N SER A 77 3.28 2.51 0.07
CA SER A 77 2.25 3.52 -0.24
C SER A 77 1.43 3.93 0.98
N ALA A 78 1.08 2.97 1.86
CA ALA A 78 0.35 3.24 3.09
C ALA A 78 1.19 4.10 4.06
N GLN A 79 2.47 3.79 4.19
CA GLN A 79 3.38 4.58 5.04
C GLN A 79 3.60 5.99 4.50
N ALA A 80 3.69 6.16 3.18
CA ALA A 80 3.80 7.47 2.57
C ALA A 80 2.56 8.35 2.87
N VAL A 81 1.35 7.79 2.85
CA VAL A 81 0.12 8.52 3.23
C VAL A 81 0.16 8.95 4.71
N VAL A 82 0.59 8.05 5.61
CA VAL A 82 0.71 8.35 7.03
C VAL A 82 1.76 9.43 7.29
N LEU A 83 2.89 9.39 6.57
CA LEU A 83 3.95 10.39 6.66
C LEU A 83 3.42 11.78 6.28
N ILE A 84 2.74 11.90 5.13
CA ILE A 84 2.18 13.16 4.65
C ILE A 84 1.15 13.72 5.65
N ARG A 85 0.27 12.87 6.17
CA ARG A 85 -0.74 13.28 7.16
C ARG A 85 -0.10 13.70 8.48
N SER A 86 0.85 12.92 8.99
CA SER A 86 1.57 13.24 10.24
C SER A 86 2.33 14.56 10.12
N TYR A 87 2.96 14.81 8.98
CA TYR A 87 3.64 16.08 8.73
C TYR A 87 2.67 17.28 8.72
N ALA A 88 1.50 17.11 8.09
CA ALA A 88 0.46 18.15 8.07
C ALA A 88 -0.10 18.43 9.48
N PHE A 89 -0.33 17.41 10.31
CA PHE A 89 -0.80 17.58 11.70
C PHE A 89 0.26 18.16 12.63
N SER A 90 1.52 17.83 12.40
CA SER A 90 2.62 18.25 13.26
C SER A 90 3.09 19.68 13.00
N GLY A 91 2.25 20.58 12.46
CA GLY A 91 2.59 21.99 12.29
C GLY A 91 3.81 22.25 11.40
N GLN A 92 4.14 21.33 10.49
CA GLN A 92 5.26 21.43 9.54
C GLN A 92 6.67 21.49 10.17
N TYR A 93 6.85 21.06 11.42
CA TYR A 93 8.18 21.04 12.05
C TYR A 93 9.15 20.11 11.28
N LEU A 94 10.26 20.67 10.83
CA LEU A 94 11.28 19.95 10.03
C LEU A 94 11.86 18.74 10.78
N CYS A 95 11.99 18.82 12.10
CA CYS A 95 12.48 17.70 12.92
C CYS A 95 11.60 16.45 12.80
N VAL A 96 10.28 16.63 12.76
CA VAL A 96 9.33 15.52 12.63
C VAL A 96 9.36 14.94 11.22
N LEU A 97 9.55 15.79 10.20
CA LEU A 97 9.76 15.34 8.83
C LEU A 97 11.03 14.48 8.70
N ILE A 98 12.16 14.93 9.26
CA ILE A 98 13.43 14.18 9.21
C ILE A 98 13.29 12.83 9.89
N LEU A 99 12.68 12.78 11.08
CA LEU A 99 12.44 11.53 11.80
C LEU A 99 11.58 10.57 10.97
N LEU A 100 10.43 11.03 10.46
CA LEU A 100 9.52 10.22 9.65
C LEU A 100 10.17 9.73 8.35
N CYS A 101 10.93 10.59 7.66
CA CYS A 101 11.67 10.21 6.45
C CYS A 101 12.75 9.17 6.75
N THR A 102 13.46 9.29 7.87
CA THR A 102 14.49 8.33 8.27
C THR A 102 13.86 6.96 8.54
N CYS A 103 12.74 6.92 9.27
CA CYS A 103 11.99 5.69 9.50
C CYS A 103 11.48 5.09 8.18
N TYR A 104 10.95 5.91 7.28
CA TYR A 104 10.43 5.46 5.98
C TYR A 104 11.53 4.86 5.10
N ILE A 105 12.70 5.51 4.99
CA ILE A 105 13.83 5.01 4.21
C ILE A 105 14.36 3.70 4.82
N GLY A 106 14.47 3.62 6.15
CA GLY A 106 14.91 2.41 6.83
C GLY A 106 13.99 1.22 6.53
N LEU A 107 12.68 1.45 6.49
CA LEU A 107 11.70 0.42 6.22
C LEU A 107 11.70 0.01 4.74
N ALA A 108 11.79 0.96 3.82
CA ALA A 108 11.95 0.68 2.40
C ALA A 108 13.24 -0.09 2.10
N GLY A 109 14.35 0.26 2.77
CA GLY A 109 15.60 -0.48 2.67
C GLY A 109 15.49 -1.91 3.18
N ALA A 110 14.79 -2.11 4.29
CA ALA A 110 14.55 -3.45 4.85
C ALA A 110 13.68 -4.31 3.94
N ASP A 111 12.60 -3.75 3.37
CA ASP A 111 11.75 -4.44 2.40
C ASP A 111 12.57 -4.89 1.18
N ILE A 112 13.34 -3.98 0.58
CA ILE A 112 14.20 -4.27 -0.56
C ILE A 112 15.23 -5.36 -0.20
N TRP A 113 15.87 -5.25 0.95
CA TRP A 113 16.84 -6.23 1.43
C TRP A 113 16.23 -7.64 1.57
N MET A 114 15.01 -7.73 2.10
CA MET A 114 14.30 -9.00 2.20
C MET A 114 14.00 -9.62 0.83
N PHE A 115 13.61 -8.82 -0.16
CA PHE A 115 13.39 -9.33 -1.53
C PHE A 115 14.65 -9.86 -2.19
N PHE A 116 15.80 -9.23 -1.96
CA PHE A 116 17.07 -9.71 -2.52
C PHE A 116 17.63 -10.94 -1.79
N THR A 117 17.18 -11.21 -0.56
CA THR A 117 17.67 -12.32 0.27
C THR A 117 16.84 -13.60 0.11
N GLN A 118 15.58 -13.50 -0.34
CA GLN A 118 14.71 -14.65 -0.65
C GLN A 118 15.08 -15.33 -1.98
#